data_AF-A0AAU0S329-F1
#
_entry.id   AF-A0AAU0S329-F1
#
_cell.length_a   1.000
_cell.length_b   1.000
_cell.length_c   1.000
_cell.angle_alpha   90.00
_cell.angle_beta   90.00
_cell.angle_gamma   90.00
#
_symmetry.space_group_name_H-M   'P 1'
#
loop_
_entity.id
_entity.type
_entity.pdbx_description
1 polymer ?
#
loop_
_entity_poly.entity_id
_entity_poly.type
_entity_poly.pdbx_seq_one_letter_code
_entity_poly.pdbx_strand_id
1 'polypeptide(L)'
;MLHTSATNHWRAHRHWTWEFIANLADEVLELSNAQGEPAGKTKVSDYLRALHDNEKPLASLYAPGWRFFERHPEMLSDFSEPSEAQPDVLQRVPQRLFKPLLWIFIGPDGSGTSLHYDVLDTHAWLAVIHGRKRIALHPPGLLLADYDRHRAAALAVLRERCSKGLWRYVELNPGGLLLIPAGWWHEVSNEGITLGLTRNFATPDIHQQLAQAAHAQGLTSLLPWLEKGRT
;
A
#
# COMPACT_ATOMS: atom_id res chain seq x y z
N MET A 1 -7.00 -0.65 12.86
CA MET A 1 -6.84 0.31 13.99
C MET A 1 -6.30 1.61 13.42
N LEU A 2 -6.75 2.78 13.88
CA LEU A 2 -6.28 4.08 13.39
C LEU A 2 -5.54 4.82 14.50
N HIS A 3 -4.31 5.24 14.23
CA HIS A 3 -3.52 6.11 15.11
C HIS A 3 -3.25 7.43 14.39
N THR A 4 -3.67 8.56 14.95
CA THR A 4 -3.63 9.86 14.25
C THR A 4 -2.26 10.55 14.27
N SER A 5 -1.34 10.11 15.12
CA SER A 5 -0.03 10.74 15.32
C SER A 5 1.13 9.73 15.44
N ALA A 6 0.89 8.47 15.06
CA ALA A 6 1.86 7.38 15.25
C ALA A 6 3.19 7.63 14.52
N THR A 7 3.16 8.32 13.37
CA THR A 7 4.35 8.47 12.53
C THR A 7 5.01 9.84 12.65
N ASN A 8 4.52 10.75 13.51
CA ASN A 8 5.06 12.12 13.64
C ASN A 8 6.56 12.18 13.96
N HIS A 9 7.10 11.13 14.60
CA HIS A 9 8.51 11.02 14.94
C HIS A 9 9.38 10.52 13.78
N TRP A 10 8.79 9.98 12.71
CA TRP A 10 9.52 9.51 11.53
C TRP A 10 10.22 10.67 10.83
N ARG A 11 11.48 10.45 10.48
CA ARG A 11 12.27 11.42 9.73
C ARG A 11 11.72 11.63 8.31
N ALA A 12 10.99 10.65 7.76
CA ALA A 12 10.32 10.71 6.47
C ALA A 12 9.48 12.00 6.28
N HIS A 13 8.78 12.46 7.33
CA HIS A 13 7.98 13.70 7.28
C HIS A 13 8.78 14.98 7.03
N ARG A 14 10.09 14.94 7.32
CA ARG A 14 11.00 16.08 7.10
C ARG A 14 11.94 15.85 5.93
N HIS A 15 12.32 14.59 5.68
CA HIS A 15 13.33 14.24 4.69
C HIS A 15 12.72 14.01 3.29
N TRP A 16 11.55 13.35 3.20
CA TRP A 16 10.92 13.00 1.93
C TRP A 16 10.12 14.15 1.35
N THR A 17 10.75 15.30 1.15
CA THR A 17 10.12 16.44 0.48
C THR A 17 9.93 16.15 -1.02
N TRP A 18 9.01 16.86 -1.68
CA TRP A 18 8.86 16.73 -3.14
C TRP A 18 10.15 17.02 -3.90
N GLU A 19 10.94 17.99 -3.41
CA GLU A 19 12.26 18.30 -3.96
C GLU A 19 13.25 17.14 -3.78
N PHE A 20 13.31 16.53 -2.59
CA PHE A 20 14.15 15.36 -2.34
C PHE A 20 13.79 14.21 -3.29
N ILE A 21 12.50 13.87 -3.37
CA ILE A 21 12.02 12.77 -4.22
C ILE A 21 12.26 13.06 -5.70
N ALA A 22 12.08 14.30 -6.16
CA ALA A 22 12.37 14.70 -7.54
C ALA A 22 13.87 14.62 -7.88
N ASN A 23 14.75 14.76 -6.90
CA ASN A 23 16.20 14.71 -7.07
C ASN A 23 16.80 13.29 -7.00
N LEU A 24 15.97 12.25 -6.83
CA LEU A 24 16.41 10.86 -6.93
C LEU A 24 16.72 10.52 -8.39
N ALA A 25 17.97 10.75 -8.77
CA ALA A 25 18.44 10.63 -10.13
C ALA A 25 18.23 9.21 -10.70
N ASP A 26 17.76 9.16 -11.94
CA ASP A 26 17.49 7.93 -12.71
C ASP A 26 16.45 6.98 -12.09
N GLU A 27 15.68 7.44 -11.10
CA GLU A 27 14.58 6.67 -10.57
C GLU A 27 13.38 6.71 -11.52
N VAL A 28 12.83 5.53 -11.82
CA VAL A 28 11.76 5.34 -12.78
C VAL A 28 10.55 4.72 -12.08
N LEU A 29 9.41 5.39 -12.21
CA LEU A 29 8.13 4.92 -11.69
C LEU A 29 7.37 4.15 -12.77
N GLU A 30 6.72 3.07 -12.34
CA GLU A 30 5.68 2.40 -13.13
C GLU A 30 4.33 3.06 -12.84
N LEU A 31 3.60 3.37 -13.89
CA LEU A 31 2.34 4.10 -13.81
C LEU A 31 1.16 3.24 -14.22
N SER A 32 0.00 3.56 -13.68
CA SER A 32 -1.29 2.95 -13.99
C SER A 32 -2.37 3.99 -14.27
N ASN A 33 -3.37 3.60 -15.06
CA ASN A 33 -4.57 4.40 -15.30
C ASN A 33 -5.57 4.26 -14.13
N ALA A 34 -6.73 4.91 -14.23
CA ALA A 34 -7.77 4.87 -13.20
C ALA A 34 -8.39 3.47 -13.00
N GLN A 35 -8.19 2.54 -13.94
CA GLN A 35 -8.62 1.15 -13.86
C GLN A 35 -7.56 0.25 -13.23
N GLY A 36 -6.39 0.80 -12.87
CA GLY A 36 -5.24 0.05 -12.35
C GLY A 36 -4.45 -0.69 -13.42
N GLU A 37 -4.70 -0.42 -14.71
CA GLU A 37 -3.96 -1.04 -15.81
C GLU A 37 -2.63 -0.30 -16.05
N PRO A 38 -1.55 -1.00 -16.41
CA PRO A 38 -0.27 -0.37 -16.73
C PRO A 38 -0.40 0.70 -17.82
N ALA A 39 0.11 1.90 -17.54
CA ALA A 39 0.02 3.07 -18.41
C ALA A 39 1.38 3.61 -18.85
N GLY A 40 2.48 2.93 -18.48
CA GLY A 40 3.83 3.26 -18.91
C GLY A 40 4.80 3.46 -17.75
N LYS A 41 5.99 3.97 -18.07
CA LYS A 41 7.04 4.29 -17.11
C LYS A 41 7.55 5.70 -17.34
N THR A 42 7.97 6.39 -16.29
CA THR A 42 8.54 7.74 -16.39
C THR A 42 9.56 7.99 -15.29
N LYS A 43 10.43 8.99 -15.46
CA LYS A 43 11.32 9.42 -14.37
C LYS A 43 10.49 10.07 -13.26
N VAL A 44 10.89 9.84 -12.01
CA VAL A 44 10.22 10.44 -10.84
C VAL A 44 10.15 11.96 -10.95
N SER A 45 11.23 12.61 -11.43
CA SER A 45 11.31 14.05 -11.62
C SER A 45 10.30 14.57 -12.65
N ASP A 46 10.16 13.88 -13.78
CA ASP A 46 9.21 14.24 -14.83
C ASP A 46 7.76 14.04 -14.37
N TYR A 47 7.49 12.96 -13.63
CA TYR A 47 6.18 12.73 -13.03
C TYR A 47 5.79 13.81 -12.02
N LEU A 48 6.69 14.15 -11.09
CA LEU A 48 6.42 15.18 -10.07
C LEU A 48 6.25 16.57 -10.70
N ARG A 49 7.02 16.90 -11.75
CA ARG A 49 6.81 18.13 -12.53
C ARG A 49 5.42 18.14 -13.17
N ALA A 50 5.04 17.06 -13.85
CA ALA A 50 3.71 16.96 -14.46
C ALA A 50 2.59 17.07 -13.42
N LEU A 51 2.73 16.46 -12.24
CA LEU A 51 1.76 16.61 -11.15
C LEU A 51 1.66 18.06 -10.66
N HIS A 52 2.79 18.76 -10.52
CA HIS A 52 2.82 20.16 -10.11
C HIS A 52 2.15 21.08 -11.15
N ASP A 53 2.47 20.87 -12.42
CA ASP A 53 1.99 21.69 -13.55
C ASP A 53 0.62 21.23 -14.08
N ASN A 54 0.07 20.13 -13.53
CA ASN A 54 -1.15 19.46 -14.00
C ASN A 54 -1.09 19.07 -15.49
N GLU A 55 0.08 18.62 -15.96
CA GLU A 55 0.37 18.27 -17.35
C GLU A 55 -0.18 16.88 -17.71
N LYS A 56 -1.21 16.83 -18.55
CA LYS A 56 -1.86 15.59 -18.98
C LYS A 56 -1.20 15.00 -20.25
N PRO A 57 -1.21 13.66 -20.42
CA PRO A 57 -1.94 12.67 -19.61
C PRO A 57 -1.24 12.29 -18.31
N LEU A 58 0.05 12.64 -18.15
CA LEU A 58 0.91 12.14 -17.07
C LEU A 58 0.37 12.46 -15.67
N ALA A 59 -0.12 13.68 -15.46
CA ALA A 59 -0.76 14.13 -14.22
C ALA A 59 -2.10 13.46 -13.90
N SER A 60 -2.63 12.60 -14.78
CA SER A 60 -3.84 11.79 -14.51
C SER A 60 -3.50 10.36 -14.09
N LEU A 61 -2.23 9.95 -14.20
CA LEU A 61 -1.79 8.59 -13.91
C LEU A 61 -1.41 8.44 -12.44
N TYR A 62 -1.43 7.21 -11.95
CA TYR A 62 -1.06 6.84 -10.59
C TYR A 62 0.22 6.02 -10.59
N ALA A 63 1.12 6.24 -9.62
CA ALA A 63 2.30 5.39 -9.38
C ALA A 63 2.05 4.47 -8.16
N PRO A 64 1.37 3.32 -8.34
CA PRO A 64 1.17 2.35 -7.28
C PRO A 64 2.42 1.47 -7.16
N GLY A 65 3.04 1.42 -5.99
CA GLY A 65 4.00 0.36 -5.71
C GLY A 65 5.46 0.67 -6.02
N TRP A 66 5.93 1.91 -5.85
CA TRP A 66 7.35 2.21 -5.97
C TRP A 66 8.18 1.54 -4.87
N ARG A 67 9.08 0.63 -5.27
CA ARG A 67 9.98 -0.15 -4.40
C ARG A 67 11.30 0.60 -4.17
N PHE A 68 11.21 1.79 -3.59
CA PHE A 68 12.35 2.71 -3.41
C PHE A 68 13.61 2.06 -2.82
N PHE A 69 13.45 1.15 -1.86
CA PHE A 69 14.54 0.51 -1.13
C PHE A 69 15.46 -0.36 -1.99
N GLU A 70 15.08 -0.69 -3.22
CA GLU A 70 15.93 -1.44 -4.15
C GLU A 70 17.09 -0.61 -4.70
N ARG A 71 16.89 0.71 -4.79
CA ARG A 71 17.90 1.67 -5.28
C ARG A 71 18.31 2.69 -4.21
N HIS A 72 17.43 2.94 -3.26
CA HIS A 72 17.58 3.91 -2.18
C HIS A 72 17.40 3.25 -0.79
N PRO A 73 18.20 2.23 -0.42
CA PRO A 73 18.08 1.55 0.87
C PRO A 73 18.32 2.49 2.07
N GLU A 74 19.02 3.60 1.89
CA GLU A 74 19.25 4.63 2.92
C GLU A 74 17.94 5.24 3.44
N MET A 75 16.90 5.32 2.60
CA MET A 75 15.58 5.82 2.98
C MET A 75 14.87 4.90 3.99
N LEU A 76 15.29 3.64 4.14
CA LEU A 76 14.74 2.75 5.18
C LEU A 76 15.01 3.28 6.60
N SER A 77 16.03 4.12 6.78
CA SER A 77 16.34 4.74 8.08
C SER A 77 15.40 5.89 8.45
N ASP A 78 14.50 6.30 7.56
CA ASP A 78 13.61 7.44 7.78
C ASP A 78 12.29 7.12 8.49
N PHE A 79 11.98 5.83 8.67
CA PHE A 79 10.80 5.36 9.37
C PHE A 79 11.11 4.14 10.23
N SER A 80 10.14 3.72 11.05
CA SER A 80 10.25 2.55 11.92
C SER A 80 9.02 1.66 11.76
N GLU A 81 9.17 0.34 11.93
CA GLU A 81 8.01 -0.56 11.92
C GLU A 81 7.15 -0.34 13.17
N PRO A 82 5.81 -0.26 13.05
CA PRO A 82 4.92 -0.23 14.20
C PRO A 82 5.05 -1.54 15.00
N SER A 83 4.81 -1.48 16.31
CA SER A 83 4.90 -2.64 17.20
C SER A 83 3.98 -3.79 16.79
N GLU A 84 2.82 -3.46 16.23
CA GLU A 84 1.80 -4.37 15.77
C GLU A 84 2.24 -5.17 14.54
N ALA A 85 3.27 -4.70 13.82
CA ALA A 85 3.87 -5.42 12.71
C ALA A 85 4.95 -6.43 13.15
N GLN A 86 5.12 -6.64 14.46
CA GLN A 86 6.18 -7.48 15.01
C GLN A 86 5.61 -8.55 15.99
N PRO A 87 6.14 -9.79 15.97
CA PRO A 87 7.13 -10.30 15.01
C PRO A 87 6.52 -10.56 13.63
N ASP A 88 7.31 -10.36 12.56
CA ASP A 88 6.88 -10.64 11.19
C ASP A 88 7.49 -11.95 10.67
N VAL A 89 6.63 -12.93 10.39
CA VAL A 89 7.04 -14.25 9.89
C VAL A 89 7.62 -14.19 8.47
N LEU A 90 7.24 -13.18 7.66
CA LEU A 90 7.78 -13.00 6.31
C LEU A 90 9.27 -12.62 6.33
N GLN A 91 9.76 -12.02 7.41
CA GLN A 91 11.19 -11.71 7.57
C GLN A 91 12.08 -12.95 7.70
N ARG A 92 11.49 -14.13 7.95
CA ARG A 92 12.20 -15.41 7.93
C ARG A 92 12.56 -15.84 6.51
N VAL A 93 11.83 -15.36 5.50
CA VAL A 93 12.09 -15.71 4.10
C VAL A 93 13.29 -14.92 3.59
N PRO A 94 14.30 -15.56 2.99
CA PRO A 94 15.42 -14.86 2.37
C PRO A 94 14.95 -13.86 1.32
N GLN A 95 15.48 -12.64 1.36
CA GLN A 95 15.09 -11.57 0.43
C GLN A 95 15.37 -11.88 -1.06
N ARG A 96 16.25 -12.85 -1.34
CA ARG A 96 16.48 -13.37 -2.71
C ARG A 96 15.32 -14.20 -3.25
N LEU A 97 14.48 -14.73 -2.37
CA LEU A 97 13.29 -15.54 -2.70
C LEU A 97 12.02 -14.68 -2.63
N PHE A 98 11.95 -13.81 -1.64
CA PHE A 98 10.78 -12.97 -1.42
C PHE A 98 11.22 -11.61 -0.92
N LYS A 99 11.09 -10.60 -1.78
CA LYS A 99 11.43 -9.24 -1.40
C LYS A 99 10.36 -8.68 -0.46
N PRO A 100 10.71 -7.73 0.43
CA PRO A 100 9.73 -7.06 1.27
C PRO A 100 8.55 -6.51 0.45
N LEU A 101 7.36 -6.66 1.02
CA LEU A 101 6.11 -6.07 0.54
C LEU A 101 6.00 -4.65 1.11
N LEU A 102 6.89 -3.76 0.65
CA LEU A 102 7.03 -2.38 1.13
C LEU A 102 7.03 -1.45 -0.09
N TRP A 103 6.23 -0.38 -0.04
CA TRP A 103 6.06 0.48 -1.20
C TRP A 103 5.74 1.93 -0.84
N ILE A 104 6.19 2.84 -1.70
CA ILE A 104 5.69 4.21 -1.78
C ILE A 104 4.66 4.32 -2.90
N PHE A 105 3.55 4.99 -2.62
CA PHE A 105 2.47 5.25 -3.57
C PHE A 105 2.40 6.77 -3.81
N ILE A 106 2.50 7.22 -5.07
CA ILE A 106 2.43 8.63 -5.44
C ILE A 106 1.30 8.83 -6.45
N GLY A 107 0.43 9.82 -6.25
CA GLY A 107 -0.67 10.06 -7.16
C GLY A 107 -1.37 11.41 -7.01
N PRO A 108 -2.09 11.87 -8.06
CA PRO A 108 -2.90 13.07 -8.05
C PRO A 108 -4.22 12.88 -7.29
N ASP A 109 -4.97 13.97 -7.16
CA ASP A 109 -6.33 13.96 -6.60
C ASP A 109 -7.23 12.97 -7.34
N GLY A 110 -8.02 12.21 -6.59
CA GLY A 110 -8.96 11.22 -7.12
C GLY A 110 -8.33 9.91 -7.59
N SER A 111 -7.00 9.80 -7.70
CA SER A 111 -6.33 8.52 -7.98
C SER A 111 -6.32 7.61 -6.74
N GLY A 112 -6.00 6.32 -6.89
CA GLY A 112 -5.98 5.42 -5.76
C GLY A 112 -5.98 3.94 -6.17
N THR A 113 -6.34 3.09 -5.22
CA THR A 113 -6.40 1.64 -5.43
C THR A 113 -7.84 1.15 -5.23
N SER A 114 -8.39 0.52 -6.27
CA SER A 114 -9.72 -0.10 -6.26
C SER A 114 -9.87 -1.14 -5.15
N LEU A 115 -11.12 -1.51 -4.84
CA LEU A 115 -11.45 -2.48 -3.81
C LEU A 115 -10.68 -3.81 -3.96
N HIS A 116 -9.89 -4.15 -2.95
CA HIS A 116 -9.10 -5.38 -2.90
C HIS A 116 -8.90 -5.85 -1.46
N TYR A 117 -8.34 -7.05 -1.29
CA TYR A 117 -7.60 -7.42 -0.09
C TYR A 117 -6.15 -7.68 -0.48
N ASP A 118 -5.29 -7.70 0.52
CA ASP A 118 -3.85 -7.75 0.32
C ASP A 118 -3.34 -9.10 -0.20
N VAL A 119 -2.23 -9.04 -0.94
CA VAL A 119 -1.52 -10.24 -1.41
C VAL A 119 -1.17 -11.15 -0.24
N LEU A 120 -1.15 -12.47 -0.51
CA LEU A 120 -0.88 -13.50 0.50
C LEU A 120 -1.78 -13.46 1.76
N ASP A 121 -2.94 -12.78 1.72
CA ASP A 121 -3.82 -12.58 2.88
C ASP A 121 -3.08 -11.99 4.10
N THR A 122 -2.16 -11.07 3.83
CA THR A 122 -1.32 -10.41 4.85
C THR A 122 -2.08 -9.31 5.59
N HIS A 123 -1.56 -8.92 6.76
CA HIS A 123 -1.88 -7.62 7.33
C HIS A 123 -1.14 -6.52 6.54
N ALA A 124 -1.62 -5.28 6.68
CA ALA A 124 -0.88 -4.11 6.21
C ALA A 124 -0.95 -2.96 7.20
N TRP A 125 0.06 -2.09 7.15
CA TRP A 125 -0.07 -0.73 7.66
C TRP A 125 0.08 0.27 6.52
N LEU A 126 -0.73 1.32 6.55
CA LEU A 126 -0.68 2.45 5.63
C LEU A 126 -0.40 3.72 6.42
N ALA A 127 0.64 4.45 6.04
CA ALA A 127 0.97 5.78 6.53
C ALA A 127 0.91 6.80 5.39
N VAL A 128 0.56 8.04 5.72
CA VAL A 128 0.59 9.16 4.77
C VAL A 128 1.71 10.09 5.18
N ILE A 129 2.58 10.45 4.23
CA ILE A 129 3.66 11.41 4.42
C ILE A 129 3.26 12.77 3.83
N HIS A 130 2.67 12.77 2.64
CA HIS A 130 2.10 13.97 1.99
C HIS A 130 0.66 13.75 1.52
N GLY A 131 -0.12 14.82 1.56
CA GLY A 131 -1.53 14.82 1.13
C GLY A 131 -2.45 14.12 2.13
N ARG A 132 -3.58 13.60 1.67
CA ARG A 132 -4.55 12.88 2.50
C ARG A 132 -5.12 11.69 1.72
N LYS A 133 -5.48 10.62 2.41
CA LYS A 133 -6.17 9.47 1.81
C LYS A 133 -7.51 9.22 2.49
N ARG A 134 -8.51 8.85 1.69
CA ARG A 134 -9.79 8.31 2.14
C ARG A 134 -9.81 6.81 1.90
N ILE A 135 -10.23 6.06 2.91
CA ILE A 135 -10.23 4.60 2.90
C ILE A 135 -11.60 4.09 3.30
N ALA A 136 -12.18 3.23 2.47
CA ALA A 136 -13.33 2.39 2.83
C ALA A 136 -12.81 1.00 3.19
N LEU A 137 -13.27 0.44 4.31
CA LEU A 137 -12.91 -0.90 4.77
C LEU A 137 -14.15 -1.76 5.00
N HIS A 138 -14.04 -3.05 4.73
CA HIS A 138 -15.09 -4.03 5.03
C HIS A 138 -14.48 -5.35 5.55
N PRO A 139 -15.07 -5.96 6.60
CA PRO A 139 -14.54 -7.21 7.16
C PRO A 139 -14.62 -8.39 6.16
N PRO A 140 -13.78 -9.43 6.34
CA PRO A 140 -13.81 -10.65 5.53
C PRO A 140 -15.15 -11.42 5.67
N GLY A 141 -15.41 -12.31 4.71
CA GLY A 141 -16.48 -13.34 4.81
C GLY A 141 -17.83 -13.01 4.14
N LEU A 142 -18.12 -11.76 3.79
CA LEU A 142 -19.43 -11.37 3.23
C LEU A 142 -19.42 -10.93 1.76
N LEU A 143 -18.25 -10.66 1.18
CA LEU A 143 -18.09 -10.23 -0.22
C LEU A 143 -17.59 -11.35 -1.16
N LEU A 144 -17.33 -12.56 -0.62
CA LEU A 144 -16.71 -13.67 -1.36
C LEU A 144 -17.61 -14.24 -2.47
N ALA A 145 -18.94 -14.21 -2.30
CA ALA A 145 -19.87 -14.81 -3.26
C ALA A 145 -19.96 -14.03 -4.59
N ASP A 146 -19.51 -12.78 -4.65
CA ASP A 146 -19.60 -11.90 -5.82
C ASP A 146 -18.35 -10.99 -5.95
N TYR A 147 -17.18 -11.47 -5.52
CA TYR A 147 -15.95 -10.67 -5.46
C TYR A 147 -15.63 -9.96 -6.79
N ASP A 148 -15.54 -10.69 -7.90
CA ASP A 148 -15.20 -10.11 -9.19
C ASP A 148 -16.26 -9.10 -9.67
N ARG A 149 -17.53 -9.31 -9.32
CA ARG A 149 -18.62 -8.37 -9.59
C ARG A 149 -18.45 -7.07 -8.80
N HIS A 150 -18.06 -7.16 -7.53
CA HIS A 150 -17.81 -5.98 -6.70
C HIS A 150 -16.50 -5.27 -7.07
N ARG A 151 -15.47 -6.01 -7.47
CA ARG A 151 -14.20 -5.47 -7.98
C ARG A 151 -14.39 -4.70 -9.28
N ALA A 152 -15.21 -5.20 -10.21
CA ALA A 152 -15.52 -4.52 -11.47
C ALA A 152 -16.31 -3.20 -11.28
N ALA A 153 -16.99 -3.03 -10.14
CA ALA A 153 -17.70 -1.80 -9.78
C ALA A 153 -16.86 -0.80 -8.96
N ALA A 154 -15.58 -1.10 -8.69
CA ALA A 154 -14.77 -0.38 -7.72
C ALA A 154 -14.10 0.88 -8.29
N LEU A 155 -14.92 1.93 -8.42
CA LEU A 155 -14.57 3.35 -8.20
C LEU A 155 -15.70 4.09 -7.42
N ALA A 156 -16.68 3.35 -6.91
CA ALA A 156 -17.91 3.87 -6.32
C ALA A 156 -18.15 3.45 -4.87
N VAL A 157 -17.33 2.56 -4.29
CA VAL A 157 -17.57 2.07 -2.92
C VAL A 157 -17.46 3.22 -1.94
N LEU A 158 -16.37 4.01 -2.02
CA LEU A 158 -16.17 5.17 -1.17
C LEU A 158 -17.34 6.17 -1.21
N ARG A 159 -17.95 6.37 -2.38
CA ARG A 159 -19.05 7.33 -2.58
C ARG A 159 -20.40 6.75 -2.16
N GLU A 160 -20.67 5.49 -2.47
CA GLU A 160 -22.02 4.89 -2.35
C GLU A 160 -22.27 4.22 -0.99
N ARG A 161 -21.21 3.74 -0.35
CA ARG A 161 -21.28 2.90 0.85
C ARG A 161 -20.81 3.61 2.12
N CYS A 162 -20.60 4.94 2.07
CA CYS A 162 -20.16 5.77 3.20
C CYS A 162 -20.92 5.44 4.49
N SER A 163 -20.24 4.74 5.40
CA SER A 163 -20.70 4.24 6.71
C SER A 163 -22.01 3.45 6.69
N LYS A 164 -22.32 2.74 5.60
CA LYS A 164 -23.50 1.86 5.50
C LYS A 164 -23.16 0.43 5.88
N GLY A 165 -23.96 -0.18 6.77
CA GLY A 165 -23.78 -1.56 7.19
C GLY A 165 -22.43 -1.78 7.91
N LEU A 166 -21.66 -2.75 7.42
CA LEU A 166 -20.36 -3.10 8.01
C LEU A 166 -19.19 -2.28 7.45
N TRP A 167 -19.43 -1.40 6.47
CA TRP A 167 -18.36 -0.56 5.94
C TRP A 167 -17.87 0.44 7.01
N ARG A 168 -16.56 0.69 7.01
CA ARG A 168 -15.88 1.67 7.85
C ARG A 168 -15.13 2.66 6.98
N TYR A 169 -15.18 3.92 7.36
CA TYR A 169 -14.58 5.02 6.60
C TYR A 169 -13.55 5.71 7.45
N VAL A 170 -12.37 5.89 6.86
CA VAL A 170 -11.23 6.49 7.54
C VAL A 170 -10.65 7.57 6.64
N GLU A 171 -10.43 8.75 7.21
CA GLU A 171 -9.56 9.76 6.63
C GLU A 171 -8.19 9.65 7.30
N LEU A 172 -7.15 9.48 6.48
CA LEU A 172 -5.78 9.35 6.94
C LEU A 172 -4.98 10.57 6.49
N ASN A 173 -4.49 11.33 7.47
CA ASN A 173 -3.71 12.55 7.30
C ASN A 173 -2.22 12.29 7.56
N PRO A 174 -1.32 13.21 7.18
CA PRO A 174 0.09 13.11 7.53
C PRO A 174 0.28 12.95 9.04
N GLY A 175 1.12 12.01 9.43
CA GLY A 175 1.31 11.62 10.84
C GLY A 175 0.45 10.44 11.29
N GLY A 176 -0.61 10.15 10.54
CA GLY A 176 -1.49 9.01 10.79
C GLY A 176 -0.92 7.67 10.32
N LEU A 177 -1.36 6.59 10.97
CA LEU A 177 -1.12 5.21 10.57
C LEU A 177 -2.41 4.39 10.71
N LEU A 178 -2.77 3.67 9.65
CA LEU A 178 -3.90 2.76 9.60
C LEU A 178 -3.40 1.32 9.52
N LEU A 179 -3.72 0.51 10.54
CA LEU A 179 -3.54 -0.94 10.51
C LEU A 179 -4.76 -1.60 9.87
N ILE A 180 -4.52 -2.40 8.83
CA ILE A 180 -5.49 -3.15 8.05
C ILE A 180 -5.28 -4.65 8.33
N PRO A 181 -6.22 -5.33 9.01
CA PRO A 181 -6.06 -6.74 9.31
C PRO A 181 -6.20 -7.62 8.07
N ALA A 182 -5.66 -8.84 8.13
CA ALA A 182 -5.69 -9.81 7.05
C ALA A 182 -7.12 -10.09 6.56
N GLY A 183 -7.27 -10.17 5.24
CA GLY A 183 -8.55 -10.43 4.59
C GLY A 183 -9.56 -9.27 4.63
N TRP A 184 -9.19 -8.11 5.17
CA TRP A 184 -10.06 -6.93 5.11
C TRP A 184 -10.04 -6.31 3.72
N TRP A 185 -11.23 -6.20 3.15
CA TRP A 185 -11.47 -5.49 1.92
C TRP A 185 -11.25 -4.00 2.11
N HIS A 186 -10.55 -3.36 1.19
CA HIS A 186 -10.35 -1.92 1.25
C HIS A 186 -10.19 -1.27 -0.12
N GLU A 187 -10.72 -0.04 -0.23
CA GLU A 187 -10.57 0.87 -1.36
C GLU A 187 -9.93 2.16 -0.84
N VAL A 188 -8.97 2.70 -1.58
CA VAL A 188 -8.19 3.89 -1.19
C VAL A 188 -8.29 4.94 -2.27
N SER A 189 -8.55 6.19 -1.90
CA SER A 189 -8.55 7.35 -2.80
C SER A 189 -7.69 8.47 -2.22
N ASN A 190 -6.98 9.16 -3.11
CA ASN A 190 -6.11 10.29 -2.80
C ASN A 190 -6.89 11.60 -2.84
N GLU A 191 -6.65 12.47 -1.85
CA GLU A 191 -7.10 13.86 -1.86
C GLU A 191 -5.89 14.78 -2.01
N GLY A 192 -5.84 15.50 -3.12
CA GLY A 192 -4.66 16.22 -3.59
C GLY A 192 -3.54 15.29 -4.06
N ILE A 193 -2.33 15.86 -4.25
CA ILE A 193 -1.13 15.07 -4.56
C ILE A 193 -0.68 14.38 -3.26
N THR A 194 -0.55 13.05 -3.30
CA THR A 194 -0.22 12.25 -2.12
C THR A 194 1.08 11.48 -2.26
N LEU A 195 1.75 11.27 -1.12
CA LEU A 195 2.81 10.28 -0.95
C LEU A 195 2.42 9.41 0.25
N GLY A 196 2.04 8.16 -0.03
CA GLY A 196 1.76 7.15 0.98
C GLY A 196 2.90 6.15 1.11
N LEU A 197 3.14 5.66 2.32
CA LEU A 197 4.06 4.55 2.59
C LEU A 197 3.21 3.39 3.14
N THR A 198 3.35 2.21 2.56
CA THR A 198 2.60 1.03 2.99
C THR A 198 3.49 -0.19 3.02
N ARG A 199 3.23 -1.06 3.98
CA ARG A 199 3.92 -2.35 4.07
C ARG A 199 2.96 -3.43 4.52
N ASN A 200 3.13 -4.60 3.92
CA ASN A 200 2.44 -5.80 4.35
C ASN A 200 3.34 -6.64 5.25
N PHE A 201 2.73 -7.27 6.24
CA PHE A 201 3.39 -8.10 7.23
C PHE A 201 2.50 -9.27 7.63
N ALA A 202 3.08 -10.28 8.26
CA ALA A 202 2.31 -11.38 8.82
C ALA A 202 2.80 -11.73 10.21
N THR A 203 1.89 -11.64 11.17
CA THR A 203 2.12 -12.05 12.56
C THR A 203 1.79 -13.55 12.74
N PRO A 204 2.26 -14.18 13.82
CA PRO A 204 2.07 -15.62 14.03
C PRO A 204 0.62 -16.11 14.00
N ASP A 205 -0.36 -15.26 14.32
CA ASP A 205 -1.78 -15.57 14.31
C ASP A 205 -2.35 -15.85 12.91
N ILE A 206 -1.73 -15.32 11.85
CA ILE A 206 -2.14 -15.59 10.45
C ILE A 206 -1.18 -16.52 9.69
N HIS A 207 -0.24 -17.15 10.39
CA HIS A 207 0.84 -17.94 9.77
C HIS A 207 0.32 -19.11 8.92
N GLN A 208 -0.75 -19.79 9.36
CA GLN A 208 -1.35 -20.90 8.62
C GLN A 208 -2.05 -20.40 7.35
N GLN A 209 -2.78 -19.30 7.45
CA GLN A 209 -3.48 -18.64 6.34
C GLN A 209 -2.47 -18.18 5.30
N LEU A 210 -1.36 -17.57 5.74
CA LEU A 210 -0.26 -17.16 4.89
C LEU A 210 0.32 -18.33 4.08
N ALA A 211 0.57 -19.48 4.72
CA ALA A 211 1.06 -20.68 4.02
C ALA A 211 0.04 -21.21 3.00
N GLN A 212 -1.24 -21.22 3.35
CA GLN A 212 -2.33 -21.61 2.45
C GLN A 212 -2.44 -20.66 1.25
N ALA A 213 -2.37 -19.35 1.48
CA ALA A 213 -2.39 -18.33 0.45
C ALA A 213 -1.16 -18.44 -0.47
N ALA A 214 0.02 -18.66 0.09
CA ALA A 214 1.25 -18.89 -0.69
C ALA A 214 1.12 -20.15 -1.57
N HIS A 215 0.56 -21.24 -1.04
CA HIS A 215 0.29 -22.45 -1.82
C HIS A 215 -0.71 -22.18 -2.96
N ALA A 216 -1.84 -21.53 -2.66
CA ALA A 216 -2.88 -21.21 -3.63
C ALA A 216 -2.40 -20.27 -4.75
N GLN A 217 -1.48 -19.37 -4.45
CA GLN A 217 -0.88 -18.43 -5.40
C GLN A 217 0.35 -19.01 -6.12
N GLY A 218 0.67 -20.30 -5.93
CA GLY A 218 1.80 -20.96 -6.59
C GLY A 218 3.18 -20.54 -6.08
N LEU A 219 3.25 -19.84 -4.94
CA LEU A 219 4.49 -19.39 -4.29
C LEU A 219 5.10 -20.51 -3.42
N THR A 220 5.27 -21.70 -4.01
CA THR A 220 5.70 -22.91 -3.31
C THR A 220 7.11 -22.81 -2.73
N SER A 221 7.96 -21.94 -3.28
CA SER A 221 9.31 -21.65 -2.76
C SER A 221 9.31 -21.01 -1.37
N LEU A 222 8.17 -20.44 -0.94
CA LEU A 222 8.01 -19.85 0.39
C LEU A 222 7.67 -20.89 1.45
N LEU A 223 6.99 -21.98 1.08
CA LEU A 223 6.45 -22.98 2.03
C LEU A 223 7.49 -23.54 3.01
N PRO A 224 8.75 -23.86 2.62
CA PRO A 224 9.74 -24.32 3.58
C PRO A 224 10.06 -23.34 4.71
N TRP A 225 9.81 -22.04 4.51
CA TRP A 225 10.02 -20.99 5.50
C TRP A 225 8.75 -20.72 6.32
N LEU A 226 7.58 -20.89 5.70
CA LEU A 226 6.27 -20.67 6.30
C LEU A 226 5.71 -21.90 7.03
N GLU A 227 6.20 -23.10 6.77
CA GLU A 227 5.71 -24.33 7.43
C GLU A 227 6.62 -24.76 8.58
N LYS A 228 7.91 -24.41 8.52
CA LYS A 228 8.91 -24.78 9.54
C LYS A 228 8.79 -24.02 10.86
N GLY A 229 8.01 -22.94 10.91
CA GLY A 229 7.80 -22.15 12.13
C GLY A 229 6.92 -22.80 13.21
N ARG A 230 6.73 -24.13 13.19
CA ARG A 230 5.89 -24.90 14.14
C ARG A 230 6.60 -25.32 15.43
N THR A 231 7.85 -24.93 15.63
CA THR A 231 8.67 -25.29 16.81
C THR A 231 8.84 -24.13 17.76
#